data_AF-X1JDN9-F1
#
_entry.id   AF-X1JDN9-F1
#
_cell.length_a   1.000
_cell.length_b   1.000
_cell.length_c   1.000
_cell.angle_alpha   90.00
_cell.angle_beta   90.00
_cell.angle_gamma   90.00
#
_symmetry.space_group_name_H-M   'P 1'
#
loop_
_entity.id
_entity.type
_entity.pdbx_description
1 polymer ?
#
loop_
_entity_poly.entity_id
_entity_poly.type
_entity_poly.pdbx_seq_one_letter_code
_entity_poly.pdbx_strand_id
1 'polypeptide(L)' 'MMPEPYENFMIFGLESTGERIKLDISEESFRLNNGQNILDPNQVLIIVKERLRRIYIWKGVNSHVRKKF' A
#
# COMPACT_ATOMS: atom_id res chain seq x y z
N MET A 1 -20.92 7.80 -20.48
CA MET A 1 -20.47 7.03 -19.30
C MET A 1 -19.24 7.75 -18.78
N MET A 2 -19.35 8.49 -17.67
CA MET A 2 -18.16 9.08 -17.04
C MET A 2 -17.36 7.92 -16.45
N PRO A 3 -16.05 7.78 -16.73
CA PRO A 3 -15.25 6.81 -16.01
C PRO A 3 -15.37 7.14 -14.52
N GLU A 4 -15.69 6.14 -13.70
CA GLU A 4 -15.64 6.31 -12.25
C GLU A 4 -14.28 6.93 -11.90
N PRO A 5 -14.23 7.87 -10.94
CA PRO A 5 -12.97 8.49 -10.57
C PRO A 5 -12.05 7.38 -10.08
N TYR A 6 -11.09 6.99 -10.93
CA TYR A 6 -10.04 6.05 -10.56
C TYR A 6 -9.50 6.49 -9.20
N GLU A 7 -9.53 5.59 -8.22
CA GLU A 7 -8.99 5.89 -6.90
C GLU A 7 -7.54 6.33 -7.05
N ASN A 8 -7.28 7.61 -6.81
CA ASN A 8 -5.97 8.21 -7.06
C ASN A 8 -4.86 7.66 -6.14
N PHE A 9 -5.28 6.99 -5.07
CA PHE A 9 -4.42 6.46 -4.03
C PHE A 9 -4.99 5.14 -3.52
N MET A 10 -4.21 4.07 -3.63
CA MET A 10 -4.59 2.73 -3.18
C MET A 10 -3.43 2.12 -2.41
N ILE A 11 -3.74 1.33 -1.37
CA ILE A 11 -2.74 0.56 -0.63
C ILE A 11 -3.14 -0.91 -0.67
N PHE A 12 -2.17 -1.78 -0.96
CA PHE A 12 -2.34 -3.22 -0.91
C PHE A 12 -1.37 -3.82 0.08
N GLY A 13 -1.85 -4.70 0.97
CA GLY A 13 -1.02 -5.60 1.74
C GLY A 13 -0.66 -6.83 0.90
N LEU A 14 0.60 -7.26 0.99
CA LEU A 14 1.07 -8.47 0.33
C LEU A 14 1.24 -9.58 1.37
N GLU A 15 0.47 -10.64 1.22
CA GLU A 15 0.55 -11.81 2.09
C GLU A 15 1.72 -12.73 1.74
N SER A 16 2.07 -13.62 2.67
CA SER A 16 3.14 -14.62 2.48
C SER A 16 2.84 -15.65 1.39
N THR A 17 1.56 -15.83 1.07
CA THR A 17 1.04 -16.62 -0.05
C THR A 17 1.30 -15.95 -1.41
N GLY A 18 1.57 -14.65 -1.44
CA GLY A 18 1.68 -13.83 -2.65
C GLY A 18 0.37 -13.15 -3.06
N GLU A 19 -0.71 -13.37 -2.31
CA GLU A 19 -1.99 -12.67 -2.50
C GLU A 19 -1.90 -11.19 -2.10
N ARG A 20 -2.68 -10.35 -2.78
CA ARG A 20 -2.76 -8.90 -2.53
C ARG A 20 -4.13 -8.56 -1.98
N ILE A 21 -4.16 -7.95 -0.79
CA ILE A 21 -5.39 -7.49 -0.15
C ILE A 21 -5.41 -5.96 -0.21
N LYS A 22 -6.44 -5.38 -0.82
CA LYS A 22 -6.63 -3.92 -0.82
C LYS A 22 -7.04 -3.48 0.59
N LEU A 23 -6.35 -2.49 1.12
CA LEU A 23 -6.69 -1.86 2.40
C LEU A 23 -7.64 -0.69 2.14
N ASP A 24 -8.71 -0.61 2.93
CA ASP A 24 -9.66 0.51 2.88
C ASP A 24 -9.11 1.73 3.62
N ILE A 25 -8.14 2.40 2.99
CA ILE A 25 -7.40 3.53 3.56
C ILE A 25 -7.30 4.64 2.51
N SER A 26 -7.84 5.81 2.83
CA SER A 26 -7.71 7.01 2.00
C SER A 26 -6.32 7.66 2.11
N GLU A 27 -5.94 8.46 1.11
CA GLU A 27 -4.69 9.24 1.17
C GLU A 27 -4.65 10.19 2.37
N GLU A 28 -5.79 10.77 2.74
CA GLU A 28 -5.90 11.67 3.88
C GLU A 28 -5.60 10.95 5.19
N SER A 29 -6.23 9.79 5.41
CA SER A 29 -6.00 8.95 6.60
C SER A 29 -4.53 8.52 6.69
N PHE A 30 -3.92 8.12 5.56
CA PHE A 30 -2.51 7.79 5.51
C PHE A 30 -1.62 8.97 5.92
N ARG A 31 -1.94 10.20 5.51
CA ARG A 31 -1.12 11.39 5.82
C ARG A 31 -1.23 11.87 7.26
N LEU A 32 -2.34 11.62 7.97
CA LEU A 32 -2.58 12.12 9.33
C LEU A 32 -1.44 11.80 10.32
N ASN A 33 -0.83 10.62 10.20
CA ASN A 33 0.35 10.25 10.98
C ASN A 33 1.55 9.87 10.09
N ASN A 34 1.70 10.56 8.94
CA ASN A 34 2.75 10.31 7.96
C ASN A 34 2.95 8.81 7.63
N GLY A 35 1.85 8.07 7.55
CA GLY A 35 1.80 6.64 7.26
C GLY A 35 2.17 5.72 8.42
N GLN A 36 2.63 6.21 9.58
CA GLN A 36 3.19 5.36 10.64
C GLN A 36 2.21 4.31 11.19
N ASN A 37 0.91 4.62 11.23
CA ASN A 37 -0.12 3.66 11.68
C ASN A 37 -0.33 2.50 10.69
N ILE A 38 0.12 2.66 9.46
CA ILE A 38 -0.08 1.69 8.36
C ILE A 38 1.23 1.01 8.00
N LEU A 39 2.37 1.70 8.06
CA LEU A 39 3.70 1.19 7.69
C LEU A 39 4.29 0.23 8.74
N ASP A 40 3.59 -0.87 9.01
CA ASP A 40 4.00 -1.89 9.99
C ASP A 40 5.33 -2.58 9.57
N PRO A 41 6.27 -2.79 10.51
CA PRO A 41 7.55 -3.48 10.26
C PRO A 41 7.43 -4.94 9.80
N ASN A 42 6.31 -5.62 10.05
CA ASN A 42 6.12 -7.05 9.80
C ASN A 42 5.45 -7.34 8.45
N GLN A 43 5.08 -6.31 7.67
CA GLN A 43 4.36 -6.47 6.41
C GLN A 43 5.08 -5.88 5.21
N VAL A 44 4.64 -6.27 4.02
CA VAL A 44 4.99 -5.62 2.75
C VAL A 44 3.74 -4.93 2.21
N LEU A 45 3.86 -3.65 1.87
CA LEU A 45 2.77 -2.87 1.28
C LEU A 45 3.15 -2.35 -0.10
N ILE A 46 2.17 -2.33 -0.99
CA ILE A 46 2.24 -1.67 -2.29
C ILE A 46 1.34 -0.44 -2.21
N ILE A 47 1.92 0.74 -2.36
CA ILE A 47 1.22 2.02 -2.32
C ILE A 47 1.22 2.58 -3.74
N VAL A 48 0.04 2.68 -4.34
CA VAL A 48 -0.15 3.19 -5.70
C VAL A 48 -0.60 4.64 -5.59
N LYS A 49 0.12 5.55 -6.26
CA LYS A 49 -0.21 6.97 -6.35
C LYS A 49 -0.33 7.36 -7.82
N GLU A 50 -1.52 7.17 -8.37
CA GLU A 50 -1.84 7.33 -9.79
C GLU A 50 -1.56 8.75 -10.29
N ARG A 51 -1.89 9.77 -9.48
CA ARG A 51 -1.61 11.18 -9.83
C ARG A 51 -0.12 11.46 -10.09
N LEU A 52 0.77 10.69 -9.45
CA LEU A 52 2.21 10.79 -9.67
C LEU A 52 2.74 9.71 -10.62
N ARG A 53 1.88 8.80 -11.08
CA ARG A 53 2.25 7.58 -11.82
C ARG A 53 3.35 6.80 -11.14
N ARG A 54 3.25 6.65 -9.81
CA ARG A 54 4.27 6.00 -8.99
C ARG A 54 3.67 4.87 -8.16
N ILE A 55 4.45 3.82 -8.06
CA ILE A 55 4.24 2.71 -7.14
C ILE A 55 5.39 2.74 -6.14
N TYR A 56 5.05 2.74 -4.87
CA TYR A 56 5.98 2.64 -3.77
C TYR A 56 5.81 1.27 -3.12
N ILE A 57 6.92 0.63 -2.76
CA ILE A 57 6.89 -0.64 -2.05
C ILE A 57 7.52 -0.42 -0.69
N TRP A 58 6.72 -0.55 0.35
CA TRP A 58 7.21 -0.60 1.72
C TRP A 58 7.55 -2.06 2.06
N LYS A 59 8.81 -2.33 2.35
CA LYS A 59 9.27 -3.64 2.83
C LYS A 59 9.62 -3.51 4.31
N GLY A 60 8.68 -3.87 5.18
CA GLY A 60 8.89 -3.87 6.62
C GLY A 60 10.11 -4.72 6.99
N VAL A 61 10.90 -4.24 7.95
CA VAL A 61 12.20 -4.84 8.33
C VAL A 61 12.08 -6.29 8.81
N ASN A 62 10.96 -6.64 9.43
CA ASN A 62 10.67 -7.96 9.99
C ASN A 62 9.76 -8.80 9.09
N SER A 63 9.37 -8.29 7.92
CA SER A 63 8.42 -8.99 7.06
C SER A 63 8.95 -10.34 6.56
N HIS A 64 8.14 -11.40 6.67
CA HIS A 64 8.52 -12.74 6.22
C HIS A 64 8.68 -12.84 4.69
N VAL A 65 8.02 -11.93 3.95
CA VAL A 65 8.01 -11.87 2.48
C VAL A 65 9.28 -11.23 1.91
N ARG A 66 10.14 -10.66 2.77
CA ARG A 66 11.38 -9.95 2.38
C ARG A 66 12.35 -10.79 1.53
N LYS A 67 12.22 -12.12 1.53
CA LYS A 67 13.06 -13.05 0.75
C LYS A 67 12.55 -13.36 -0.67
N LYS A 68 11.32 -12.94 -1.05
CA LYS A 68 10.71 -13.34 -2.34
C LYS A 68 10.63 -12.22 -3.41
N PHE A 69 11.00 -10.98 -3.09
CA PHE A 69 10.94 -9.81 -4.00
C PHE A 69 12.15 -8.90 -3.89
#